data_AF-A0A922IT46-F1
#
_entry.id   AF-A0A922IT46-F1
#
_cell.length_a   1.000
_cell.length_b   1.000
_cell.length_c   1.000
_cell.angle_alpha   90.00
_cell.angle_beta   90.00
_cell.angle_gamma   90.00
#
_symmetry.space_group_name_H-M   'P 1'
#
loop_
_entity.id
_entity.type
_entity.pdbx_description
1 polymer ?
#
loop_
_entity_poly.entity_id
_entity_poly.type
_entity_poly.pdbx_seq_one_letter_code
_entity_poly.pdbx_strand_id
1 'polypeptide(L)'
;MEDLSEVITAAQFHPSACSLFIYSSSKGTIRLCDMRQRALCDEHALSFEEVDDPMSRCFFSEIINNISDLNFSHSGRYILSRDYLTLKVWDLNMPRRPVETYLVHDYFRTKLCALYENDCIFDKFECQWSPNDDMVVTGSYNNYFRVFERGTSNDLLMEASREAMENSVCGKLKPCQVISDGTIGGSSASSSGAFARSWSEGKVNVECMDLTRKLLHLSWHTRENTLALAGTSNLYLLDYYPDNRQLSDNPIESQRTDHLMNGGVNDSSNHYFDNNNITSTPSN
;
A
#
# COMPACT_ATOMS: atom_id res chain seq x y z
N MET A 1 0.70 13.45 34.72
CA MET A 1 0.69 13.13 33.29
C MET A 1 0.07 14.34 32.63
N GLU A 2 0.83 15.10 31.86
CA GLU A 2 0.29 16.25 31.14
C GLU A 2 -0.73 15.71 30.12
N ASP A 3 -1.98 16.18 30.19
CA ASP A 3 -2.98 15.87 29.17
C ASP A 3 -2.47 16.44 27.84
N LEU A 4 -2.04 15.56 26.94
CA LEU A 4 -1.70 15.95 25.58
C LEU A 4 -2.95 16.55 24.94
N SER A 5 -2.81 17.77 24.43
CA SER A 5 -3.86 18.43 23.68
C SER A 5 -4.17 17.60 22.44
N GLU A 6 -5.45 17.34 22.19
CA GLU A 6 -5.88 16.69 20.96
C GLU A 6 -5.58 17.58 19.75
N VAL A 7 -4.93 17.02 18.73
CA VAL A 7 -4.58 17.73 17.49
C VAL A 7 -5.13 16.96 16.30
N ILE A 8 -5.59 17.67 15.26
CA ILE A 8 -6.00 17.07 13.98
C ILE A 8 -4.77 16.57 13.24
N THR A 9 -4.78 15.32 12.79
CA THR A 9 -3.61 14.67 12.17
C THR A 9 -3.74 14.51 10.67
N ALA A 10 -4.94 14.20 10.19
CA ALA A 10 -5.27 14.11 8.77
C ALA A 10 -6.74 14.52 8.56
N ALA A 11 -7.08 14.95 7.34
CA ALA A 11 -8.45 15.27 6.96
C ALA A 11 -8.67 14.99 5.47
N GLN A 12 -9.86 14.52 5.12
CA GLN A 12 -10.22 14.19 3.75
C GLN A 12 -11.71 14.41 3.48
N PHE A 13 -12.02 14.91 2.29
CA PHE A 13 -13.41 15.01 1.80
C PHE A 13 -13.91 13.67 1.27
N HIS A 14 -15.22 13.44 1.41
CA HIS A 14 -15.87 12.27 0.85
C HIS A 14 -15.79 12.30 -0.70
N PRO A 15 -15.45 11.18 -1.36
CA PRO A 15 -15.17 11.17 -2.80
C PRO A 15 -16.33 11.64 -3.68
N SER A 16 -17.58 11.46 -3.23
CA SER A 16 -18.79 11.86 -3.97
C SER A 16 -19.69 12.87 -3.26
N ALA A 17 -19.48 13.12 -1.96
CA ALA A 17 -20.40 13.92 -1.15
C ALA A 17 -19.69 15.18 -0.67
N CYS A 18 -19.84 16.28 -1.42
CA CYS A 18 -19.09 17.52 -1.19
C CYS A 18 -19.30 18.15 0.20
N SER A 19 -20.38 17.82 0.91
CA SER A 19 -20.66 18.35 2.24
C SER A 19 -20.08 17.50 3.37
N LEU A 20 -19.56 16.30 3.05
CA LEU A 20 -19.03 15.38 4.05
C LEU A 20 -17.51 15.40 3.99
N PHE A 21 -16.90 15.55 5.16
CA PHE A 21 -15.47 15.33 5.33
C PHE A 21 -15.20 14.64 6.66
N ILE A 22 -14.07 13.95 6.73
CA ILE A 22 -13.58 13.32 7.94
C ILE A 22 -12.27 13.98 8.35
N TYR A 23 -12.00 13.95 9.64
CA TYR A 23 -10.67 14.22 10.17
C TYR A 23 -10.34 13.24 11.29
N SER A 24 -9.07 12.90 11.40
CA SER A 24 -8.52 12.09 12.49
C SER A 24 -7.81 12.95 13.51
N SER A 25 -7.65 12.42 14.72
CA SER A 25 -6.91 13.09 15.79
C SER A 25 -5.75 12.28 16.34
N SER A 26 -4.86 12.98 17.05
CA SER A 26 -3.72 12.39 17.76
C SER A 26 -4.13 11.44 18.89
N LYS A 27 -5.41 11.42 19.27
CA LYS A 27 -5.98 10.50 20.27
C LYS A 27 -6.57 9.22 19.68
N GLY A 28 -6.47 9.03 18.36
CA GLY A 28 -6.98 7.83 17.70
C GLY A 28 -8.47 7.87 17.40
N THR A 29 -9.08 9.06 17.35
CA THR A 29 -10.49 9.23 16.97
C THR A 29 -10.62 9.72 15.54
N ILE A 30 -11.67 9.29 14.84
CA ILE A 30 -12.04 9.81 13.53
C ILE A 30 -13.41 10.45 13.66
N ARG A 31 -13.58 11.65 13.12
CA ARG A 31 -14.85 12.39 13.20
C ARG A 31 -15.31 12.72 11.79
N LEU A 32 -16.57 12.39 11.51
CA LEU A 32 -17.27 12.76 10.27
C LEU A 32 -18.09 14.02 10.53
N CYS A 33 -17.87 15.04 9.72
CA CYS A 33 -18.60 16.30 9.75
C CYS A 33 -19.50 16.44 8.52
N ASP A 34 -20.70 16.98 8.72
CA ASP A 34 -21.63 17.34 7.65
C ASP A 34 -21.85 18.86 7.63
N MET A 35 -21.29 19.51 6.61
CA MET A 35 -21.35 20.96 6.41
C MET A 35 -22.79 21.47 6.17
N ARG A 36 -23.75 20.59 5.88
CA ARG A 36 -25.17 20.97 5.73
C ARG A 36 -25.86 21.14 7.07
N GLN A 37 -25.39 20.44 8.11
CA GLN A 37 -26.02 20.49 9.43
C GLN A 37 -25.70 21.79 10.14
N ARG A 38 -24.45 22.26 10.02
CA ARG A 38 -23.99 23.51 10.66
C ARG A 38 -22.95 24.23 9.81
N ALA A 39 -23.09 25.56 9.71
CA ALA A 39 -22.14 26.40 9.00
C ALA A 39 -20.73 26.40 9.62
N LEU A 40 -20.64 26.19 10.94
CA LEU A 40 -19.36 26.20 11.68
C LEU A 40 -18.71 24.81 11.79
N CYS A 41 -19.43 23.72 11.48
CA CYS A 41 -18.95 22.34 11.65
C CYS A 41 -18.35 22.07 13.05
N ASP A 42 -18.94 22.70 14.08
CA ASP A 42 -18.55 22.66 15.49
C ASP A 42 -18.96 21.36 16.20
N GLU A 43 -19.96 20.67 15.66
CA GLU A 43 -20.33 19.31 16.03
C GLU A 43 -20.01 18.33 14.89
N HIS A 44 -19.64 17.11 15.26
CA HIS A 44 -19.45 16.01 14.33
C HIS A 44 -20.73 15.17 14.23
N ALA A 45 -21.06 14.74 13.02
CA ALA A 45 -22.23 13.90 12.75
C ALA A 45 -22.02 12.48 13.29
N LEU A 46 -20.81 11.93 13.13
CA LEU A 46 -20.41 10.62 13.65
C LEU A 46 -19.00 10.69 14.22
N SER A 47 -18.77 9.97 15.32
CA SER A 47 -17.45 9.71 15.89
C SER A 47 -17.15 8.22 15.78
N PHE A 48 -15.98 7.89 15.26
CA PHE A 48 -15.44 6.53 15.19
C PHE A 48 -14.30 6.45 16.19
N GLU A 49 -14.53 5.66 17.23
CA GLU A 49 -13.59 5.44 18.31
C GLU A 49 -13.72 4.00 18.78
N GLU A 50 -12.58 3.39 19.10
CA GLU A 50 -12.54 2.08 19.72
C GLU A 50 -12.43 2.28 21.24
N VAL A 51 -13.26 1.56 22.00
CA VAL A 51 -13.18 1.61 23.46
C VAL A 51 -12.00 0.75 23.90
N ASP A 52 -10.87 1.40 24.20
CA ASP A 52 -9.71 0.71 24.77
C ASP A 52 -10.05 0.19 26.18
N ASP A 53 -9.70 -1.07 26.45
CA ASP A 53 -9.76 -1.63 27.80
C ASP A 53 -8.77 -0.85 28.70
N PRO A 54 -9.22 -0.19 29.78
CA PRO A 54 -8.33 0.52 30.70
C PRO A 54 -7.16 -0.32 31.21
N MET A 55 -7.33 -1.65 31.31
CA MET A 55 -6.30 -2.58 31.77
C MET A 55 -5.20 -2.83 30.72
N SER A 56 -5.50 -2.62 29.44
CA SER A 56 -4.57 -2.79 28.31
C SER A 56 -3.80 -1.51 27.98
N ARG A 57 -4.24 -0.37 28.55
CA ARG A 57 -3.68 0.95 28.28
C ARG A 57 -2.31 1.08 28.96
N CYS A 58 -1.27 1.28 28.15
CA CYS A 58 0.07 1.62 28.62
C CYS A 58 0.38 3.10 28.30
N PHE A 59 1.50 3.62 28.80
CA PHE A 59 1.97 4.96 28.46
C PHE A 59 2.07 5.17 26.94
N PHE A 60 2.53 4.15 26.22
CA PHE A 60 2.68 4.22 24.77
C PHE A 60 1.36 4.14 24.01
N SER A 61 0.24 3.74 24.64
CA SER A 61 -1.06 3.62 23.95
C SER A 61 -1.48 4.93 23.29
N GLU A 62 -1.30 6.06 23.97
CA GLU A 62 -1.66 7.37 23.40
C GLU A 62 -0.75 7.78 22.24
N ILE A 63 0.51 7.34 22.26
CA ILE A 63 1.47 7.64 21.19
C ILE A 63 1.18 6.77 19.96
N ILE A 64 0.94 5.47 20.13
CA ILE A 64 0.73 4.53 19.02
C ILE A 64 -0.69 4.61 18.43
N ASN A 65 -1.68 5.05 19.21
CA ASN A 65 -3.06 5.26 18.73
C ASN A 65 -3.19 6.52 17.87
N ASN A 66 -2.15 7.35 17.79
CA ASN A 66 -2.11 8.50 16.90
C ASN A 66 -2.31 8.05 15.44
N ILE A 67 -3.38 8.53 14.81
CA ILE A 67 -3.67 8.20 13.42
C ILE A 67 -2.77 9.05 12.53
N SER A 68 -1.90 8.40 11.75
CA SER A 68 -0.95 9.06 10.85
C SER A 68 -1.59 9.48 9.54
N ASP A 69 -2.51 8.68 9.01
CA ASP A 69 -3.14 8.90 7.71
C ASP A 69 -4.55 8.30 7.65
N LEU A 70 -5.37 8.86 6.77
CA LEU A 70 -6.79 8.54 6.67
C LEU A 70 -7.32 8.74 5.24
N ASN A 71 -7.95 7.69 4.71
CA ASN A 71 -8.42 7.64 3.32
C ASN A 71 -9.80 6.97 3.18
N PHE A 72 -10.74 7.61 2.50
CA PHE A 72 -11.97 6.99 2.04
C PHE A 72 -11.70 5.96 0.96
N SER A 73 -12.43 4.85 1.00
CA SER A 73 -12.55 3.94 -0.14
C SER A 73 -13.08 4.69 -1.37
N HIS A 74 -12.75 4.23 -2.56
CA HIS A 74 -13.29 4.79 -3.81
C HIS A 74 -14.83 4.72 -3.85
N SER A 75 -15.43 3.70 -3.24
CA SER A 75 -16.88 3.57 -3.08
C SER A 75 -17.51 4.59 -2.12
N GLY A 76 -16.70 5.27 -1.31
CA GLY A 76 -17.13 6.19 -0.25
C GLY A 76 -17.74 5.52 0.98
N ARG A 77 -17.88 4.19 1.03
CA ARG A 77 -18.55 3.51 2.16
C ARG A 77 -17.61 3.28 3.34
N TYR A 78 -16.34 3.02 3.06
CA TYR A 78 -15.35 2.64 4.06
C TYR A 78 -14.33 3.76 4.28
N ILE A 79 -13.77 3.78 5.48
CA ILE A 79 -12.67 4.65 5.87
C ILE A 79 -11.48 3.75 6.22
N LEU A 80 -10.33 4.02 5.64
CA LEU A 80 -9.06 3.44 6.02
C LEU A 80 -8.36 4.40 6.98
N SER A 81 -7.86 3.89 8.09
CA SER A 81 -7.04 4.66 9.02
C SER A 81 -5.79 3.88 9.36
N ARG A 82 -4.64 4.56 9.31
CA ARG A 82 -3.37 4.01 9.74
C ARG A 82 -3.01 4.61 11.10
N ASP A 83 -2.83 3.75 12.10
CA ASP A 83 -2.11 4.09 13.33
C ASP A 83 -0.68 3.54 13.26
N TYR A 84 0.11 3.66 14.33
CA TYR A 84 1.50 3.22 14.25
C TYR A 84 1.60 1.73 13.88
N LEU A 85 0.94 0.84 14.63
CA LEU A 85 1.13 -0.61 14.50
C LEU A 85 0.14 -1.29 13.55
N THR A 86 -1.02 -0.67 13.32
CA THR A 86 -2.17 -1.30 12.69
C THR A 86 -2.79 -0.43 11.61
N LEU A 87 -3.45 -1.11 10.68
CA LEU A 87 -4.25 -0.51 9.62
C LEU A 87 -5.69 -0.98 9.81
N LYS A 88 -6.62 -0.06 9.96
CA LYS A 88 -8.01 -0.35 10.31
C LYS A 88 -8.95 0.12 9.20
N VAL A 89 -9.95 -0.70 8.89
CA VAL A 89 -11.04 -0.36 7.97
C VAL A 89 -12.32 -0.17 8.78
N TRP A 90 -12.94 0.99 8.63
CA TRP A 90 -14.20 1.36 9.27
C TRP A 90 -15.32 1.40 8.23
N ASP A 91 -16.53 1.02 8.62
CA ASP A 91 -17.73 1.22 7.81
C ASP A 91 -18.47 2.45 8.34
N LEU A 92 -18.84 3.39 7.46
CA LEU A 92 -19.61 4.58 7.83
C LEU A 92 -20.91 4.25 8.58
N ASN A 93 -21.50 3.08 8.34
CA ASN A 93 -22.72 2.64 9.02
C ASN A 93 -22.45 1.96 10.37
N MET A 94 -21.20 1.68 10.73
CA MET A 94 -20.81 1.02 11.97
C MET A 94 -19.67 1.79 12.68
N PRO A 95 -19.99 2.89 13.38
CA PRO A 95 -18.97 3.76 13.98
C PRO A 95 -18.30 3.20 15.24
N ARG A 96 -18.89 2.19 15.89
CA ARG A 96 -18.47 1.72 17.23
C ARG A 96 -17.17 0.92 17.26
N ARG A 97 -16.74 0.38 16.11
CA ARG A 97 -15.53 -0.44 15.99
C ARG A 97 -15.11 -0.57 14.53
N PRO A 98 -13.84 -0.83 14.24
CA PRO A 98 -13.42 -1.18 12.88
C PRO A 98 -14.04 -2.51 12.46
N VAL A 99 -14.30 -2.64 11.15
CA VAL A 99 -14.78 -3.88 10.52
C VAL A 99 -13.61 -4.84 10.31
N GLU A 100 -12.45 -4.31 9.93
CA GLU A 100 -11.23 -5.08 9.67
C GLU A 100 -10.04 -4.39 10.35
N THR A 101 -9.15 -5.17 10.96
CA THR A 101 -7.93 -4.67 11.60
C THR A 101 -6.76 -5.53 11.15
N TYR A 102 -5.77 -4.89 10.51
CA TYR A 102 -4.57 -5.53 9.97
C TYR A 102 -3.34 -5.12 10.78
N LEU A 103 -2.53 -6.10 11.18
CA LEU A 103 -1.30 -5.87 11.91
C LEU A 103 -0.16 -5.56 10.93
N VAL A 104 0.34 -4.33 10.93
CA VAL A 104 1.36 -3.89 9.94
C VAL A 104 2.76 -4.25 10.38
N HIS A 105 3.11 -3.97 11.63
CA HIS A 105 4.44 -4.33 12.14
C HIS A 105 4.40 -4.51 13.66
N ASP A 106 3.46 -5.31 14.13
CA ASP A 106 3.25 -5.61 15.56
C ASP A 106 4.47 -6.26 16.23
N TYR A 107 5.41 -6.80 15.44
CA TYR A 107 6.71 -7.26 15.92
C TYR A 107 7.58 -6.15 16.56
N PHE A 108 7.22 -4.88 16.40
CA PHE A 108 7.83 -3.75 17.12
C PHE A 108 7.21 -3.48 18.49
N ARG A 109 6.12 -4.16 18.88
CA ARG A 109 5.41 -3.91 20.13
C ARG A 109 6.29 -4.10 21.38
N THR A 110 7.24 -5.03 21.34
CA THR A 110 8.21 -5.25 22.42
C THR A 110 9.35 -4.23 22.43
N LYS A 111 9.52 -3.45 21.34
CA LYS A 111 10.61 -2.48 21.14
C LYS A 111 10.16 -1.03 21.21
N LEU A 112 8.93 -0.76 21.68
CA LEU A 112 8.38 0.60 21.75
C LEU A 112 9.27 1.59 22.52
N CYS A 113 9.93 1.14 23.60
CA CYS A 113 10.88 2.00 24.34
C CYS A 113 12.04 2.45 23.46
N ALA A 114 12.68 1.53 22.72
CA ALA A 114 13.80 1.86 21.83
C ALA A 114 13.36 2.72 20.64
N LEU A 115 12.15 2.50 20.13
CA LEU A 115 11.57 3.32 19.06
C LEU A 115 11.22 4.73 19.54
N TYR A 116 10.83 4.88 20.80
CA TYR A 116 10.60 6.18 21.44
C TYR A 116 11.90 6.94 21.65
N GLU A 117 12.97 6.28 22.11
CA GLU A 117 14.29 6.92 22.29
C GLU A 117 14.90 7.42 20.98
N ASN A 118 14.58 6.77 19.86
CA ASN A 118 15.07 7.14 18.52
C ASN A 118 14.07 7.99 17.71
N ASP A 119 13.01 8.50 18.33
CA ASP A 119 11.90 9.25 17.71
C ASP A 119 11.16 8.53 16.54
N CYS A 120 11.51 7.27 16.25
CA CYS A 120 10.90 6.48 15.19
C CYS A 120 9.41 6.21 15.45
N ILE A 121 9.00 6.14 16.72
CA ILE A 121 7.59 5.94 17.10
C ILE A 121 6.66 7.06 16.60
N PHE A 122 7.21 8.23 16.23
CA PHE A 122 6.46 9.37 15.70
C PHE A 122 6.42 9.43 14.17
N ASP A 123 7.01 8.45 13.47
CA ASP A 123 6.93 8.35 12.03
C ASP A 123 5.48 8.19 11.55
N LYS A 124 5.12 8.97 10.54
CA LYS A 124 3.76 8.99 9.97
C LYS A 124 3.74 8.19 8.67
N PHE A 125 3.22 6.97 8.74
CA PHE A 125 3.06 6.10 7.57
C PHE A 125 1.72 6.39 6.88
N GLU A 126 1.75 6.51 5.55
CA GLU A 126 0.55 6.63 4.72
C GLU A 126 -0.04 5.26 4.37
N CYS A 127 -1.31 5.27 3.98
CA CYS A 127 -2.04 4.10 3.54
C CYS A 127 -2.91 4.43 2.33
N GLN A 128 -3.10 3.47 1.42
CA GLN A 128 -3.88 3.68 0.20
C GLN A 128 -4.75 2.47 -0.13
N TRP A 129 -5.84 2.73 -0.84
CA TRP A 129 -6.74 1.74 -1.39
C TRP A 129 -6.27 1.29 -2.78
N SER A 130 -6.47 0.02 -3.10
CA SER A 130 -6.41 -0.45 -4.49
C SER A 130 -7.54 0.16 -5.34
N PRO A 131 -7.41 0.20 -6.68
CA PRO A 131 -8.44 0.72 -7.60
C PRO A 131 -9.86 0.20 -7.36
N ASN A 132 -9.99 -1.06 -6.94
CA ASN A 132 -11.26 -1.76 -6.74
C ASN A 132 -11.69 -1.84 -5.26
N ASP A 133 -10.99 -1.17 -4.34
CA ASP A 133 -11.21 -1.27 -2.89
C ASP A 133 -11.11 -2.70 -2.31
N ASP A 134 -10.54 -3.68 -3.02
CA ASP A 134 -10.39 -5.06 -2.53
C ASP A 134 -9.09 -5.27 -1.74
N MET A 135 -8.11 -4.38 -1.89
CA MET A 135 -6.82 -4.44 -1.22
C MET A 135 -6.45 -3.09 -0.62
N VAL A 136 -5.63 -3.15 0.42
CA VAL A 136 -5.08 -1.96 1.08
C VAL A 136 -3.58 -2.10 1.22
N VAL A 137 -2.85 -1.01 1.02
CA VAL A 137 -1.38 -0.99 1.07
C VAL A 137 -0.92 0.03 2.09
N THR A 138 0.19 -0.29 2.77
CA THR A 138 0.83 0.66 3.67
C THR A 138 2.33 0.38 3.82
N GLY A 139 3.10 1.40 4.17
CA GLY A 139 4.55 1.31 4.33
C GLY A 139 5.01 0.88 5.73
N SER A 140 6.28 0.52 5.83
CA SER A 140 6.98 0.13 7.06
C SER A 140 8.48 0.48 6.94
N TYR A 141 9.26 0.04 7.93
CA TYR A 141 10.72 0.15 7.98
C TYR A 141 11.42 -0.86 7.07
N ASN A 142 12.73 -0.72 6.90
CA ASN A 142 13.57 -1.50 6.00
C ASN A 142 13.14 -1.45 4.52
N ASN A 143 12.58 -0.33 4.08
CA ASN A 143 11.92 -0.17 2.78
C ASN A 143 10.81 -1.22 2.51
N TYR A 144 10.19 -1.73 3.56
CA TYR A 144 9.11 -2.68 3.41
C TYR A 144 7.77 -1.99 3.22
N PHE A 145 6.91 -2.64 2.45
CA PHE A 145 5.50 -2.30 2.37
C PHE A 145 4.68 -3.57 2.48
N ARG A 146 3.46 -3.43 3.02
CA ARG A 146 2.50 -4.52 3.17
C ARG A 146 1.28 -4.26 2.32
N VAL A 147 0.82 -5.30 1.65
CA VAL A 147 -0.46 -5.33 0.95
C VAL A 147 -1.35 -6.35 1.66
N PHE A 148 -2.56 -5.93 2.03
CA PHE A 148 -3.57 -6.77 2.66
C PHE A 148 -4.75 -6.94 1.72
N GLU A 149 -5.21 -8.18 1.55
CA GLU A 149 -6.43 -8.50 0.81
C GLU A 149 -7.63 -8.47 1.75
N ARG A 150 -8.63 -7.64 1.41
CA ARG A 150 -9.76 -7.40 2.29
C ARG A 150 -10.68 -8.60 2.43
N GLY A 151 -11.23 -8.76 3.62
CA GLY A 151 -12.11 -9.88 3.96
C GLY A 151 -11.40 -11.24 4.04
N THR A 152 -10.09 -11.29 3.78
CA THR A 152 -9.26 -12.47 3.93
C THR A 152 -8.20 -12.24 5.00
N SER A 153 -7.54 -13.32 5.44
CA SER A 153 -6.34 -13.23 6.27
C SER A 153 -5.06 -13.27 5.43
N ASN A 154 -5.14 -12.92 4.14
CA ASN A 154 -3.96 -12.92 3.27
C ASN A 154 -3.27 -11.56 3.34
N ASP A 155 -1.99 -11.59 3.69
CA ASP A 155 -1.10 -10.44 3.69
C ASP A 155 0.20 -10.76 2.95
N LEU A 156 0.76 -9.74 2.29
CA LEU A 156 2.02 -9.84 1.57
C LEU A 156 2.94 -8.71 2.03
N LEU A 157 4.07 -9.09 2.59
CA LEU A 157 5.15 -8.17 2.92
C LEU A 157 6.21 -8.25 1.82
N MET A 158 6.56 -7.11 1.25
CA MET A 158 7.54 -7.00 0.16
C MET A 158 8.55 -5.90 0.46
N GLU A 159 9.72 -6.01 -0.17
CA GLU A 159 10.80 -5.02 -0.08
C GLU A 159 10.90 -4.18 -1.35
N ALA A 160 10.91 -2.86 -1.19
CA ALA A 160 11.24 -1.93 -2.26
C ALA A 160 12.74 -1.60 -2.23
N SER A 161 13.54 -2.46 -2.87
CA SER A 161 14.96 -2.21 -3.10
C SER A 161 15.32 -2.48 -4.55
N ARG A 162 16.41 -1.86 -5.01
CA ARG A 162 16.92 -2.06 -6.36
C ARG A 162 17.31 -3.52 -6.55
N GLU A 163 17.94 -4.12 -5.55
CA GLU A 163 18.36 -5.51 -5.55
C GLU A 163 17.16 -6.45 -5.55
N ALA A 164 16.09 -6.15 -4.79
CA ALA A 164 14.86 -6.94 -4.83
C ALA A 164 14.21 -6.88 -6.22
N MET A 165 14.21 -5.71 -6.86
CA MET A 165 13.65 -5.52 -8.20
C MET A 165 14.50 -6.18 -9.31
N GLU A 166 15.83 -6.10 -9.23
CA GLU A 166 16.74 -6.78 -10.18
C GLU A 166 16.68 -8.31 -10.06
N ASN A 167 16.47 -8.82 -8.84
CA ASN A 167 16.31 -10.26 -8.58
C ASN A 167 14.86 -10.76 -8.78
N SER A 168 13.95 -9.89 -9.20
CA SER A 168 12.54 -10.23 -9.45
C SER A 168 12.39 -10.86 -10.84
N VAL A 169 12.02 -12.14 -10.87
CA VAL A 169 11.70 -12.82 -12.14
C VAL A 169 10.39 -12.23 -12.68
N CYS A 170 10.43 -11.66 -13.89
CA CYS A 170 9.29 -11.01 -14.53
C CYS A 170 8.72 -9.80 -13.75
N GLY A 171 9.54 -9.10 -12.96
CA GLY A 171 9.11 -7.90 -12.22
C GLY A 171 8.26 -8.19 -10.98
N LYS A 172 8.09 -9.47 -10.59
CA LYS A 172 7.38 -9.85 -9.37
C LYS A 172 8.32 -9.85 -8.16
N LEU A 173 8.09 -8.93 -7.22
CA LEU A 173 8.81 -8.88 -5.95
C LEU A 173 8.57 -10.14 -5.13
N LYS A 174 9.63 -10.63 -4.48
CA LYS A 174 9.55 -11.80 -3.59
C LYS A 174 8.98 -11.39 -2.23
N PRO A 175 7.95 -12.11 -1.71
CA PRO A 175 7.48 -11.89 -0.35
C PRO A 175 8.56 -12.22 0.68
N CYS A 176 8.61 -11.47 1.79
CA CYS A 176 9.48 -11.76 2.93
C CYS A 176 8.67 -11.96 4.22
N GLN A 177 9.28 -12.61 5.21
CA GLN A 177 8.66 -12.86 6.52
C GLN A 177 9.57 -12.32 7.62
N VAL A 178 9.01 -11.51 8.52
CA VAL A 178 9.75 -10.99 9.68
C VAL A 178 9.55 -11.92 10.87
N ILE A 179 10.64 -12.24 11.57
CA ILE A 179 10.66 -13.11 12.76
C ILE A 179 11.27 -12.34 13.94
N SER A 180 10.63 -12.41 15.10
CA SER A 180 11.17 -11.91 16.37
C SER A 180 11.85 -13.04 17.15
N ASP A 181 13.06 -12.78 17.65
CA ASP A 181 13.83 -13.72 18.45
C ASP A 181 13.20 -13.82 19.84
N GLY A 182 12.47 -14.91 20.10
CA GLY A 182 11.61 -15.07 21.28
C GLY A 182 10.53 -16.15 21.12
N THR A 183 10.27 -16.62 19.90
CA THR A 183 9.40 -17.78 19.63
C THR A 183 10.22 -19.06 19.44
N ILE A 184 11.01 -19.42 20.46
CA ILE A 184 11.52 -20.80 20.59
C ILE A 184 10.38 -21.65 21.14
N GLY A 185 9.61 -22.27 20.23
CA GLY A 185 8.62 -23.29 20.57
C GLY A 185 7.23 -22.73 20.88
N GLY A 186 6.44 -22.49 19.84
CA GLY A 186 5.01 -22.21 19.98
C GLY A 186 4.53 -21.31 18.86
N SER A 187 3.68 -21.85 18.01
CA SER A 187 3.03 -21.17 16.89
C SER A 187 2.36 -19.86 17.34
N SER A 188 3.06 -18.73 17.23
CA SER A 188 2.41 -17.42 17.11
C SER A 188 1.93 -17.32 15.67
N ALA A 189 0.71 -17.80 15.45
CA ALA A 189 -0.03 -17.56 14.23
C ALA A 189 -0.32 -16.06 14.11
N SER A 190 0.64 -15.28 13.61
CA SER A 190 0.27 -14.29 12.61
C SER A 190 -0.21 -15.11 11.42
N SER A 191 -1.49 -15.00 11.12
CA SER A 191 -2.22 -15.77 10.12
C SER A 191 -1.63 -15.53 8.74
N SER A 192 -0.50 -16.16 8.46
CA SER A 192 0.06 -16.27 7.13
C SER A 192 -0.87 -17.22 6.38
N GLY A 193 -1.79 -16.63 5.60
CA GLY A 193 -2.67 -17.35 4.69
C GLY A 193 -1.89 -18.30 3.77
N ALA A 194 -2.61 -19.16 3.06
CA ALA A 194 -2.03 -20.23 2.24
C ALA A 194 -0.96 -19.78 1.23
N PHE A 195 -0.88 -18.49 0.90
CA PHE A 195 0.14 -17.88 0.05
C PHE A 195 1.55 -17.81 0.66
N ALA A 196 1.70 -17.74 1.98
CA ALA A 196 3.02 -17.59 2.63
C ALA A 196 3.77 -18.92 2.83
N ARG A 197 3.10 -20.08 2.69
CA ARG A 197 3.72 -21.39 2.96
C ARG A 197 4.68 -21.86 1.86
N SER A 198 4.70 -21.21 0.70
CA SER A 198 5.50 -21.64 -0.45
C SER A 198 6.91 -21.01 -0.53
N TRP A 199 7.22 -20.02 0.31
CA TRP A 199 8.43 -19.18 0.12
C TRP A 199 9.26 -19.13 1.41
N SER A 200 10.13 -20.13 1.61
CA SER A 200 10.86 -20.37 2.86
C SER A 200 12.24 -19.69 2.98
N GLU A 201 12.68 -18.88 2.02
CA GLU A 201 14.04 -18.30 1.98
C GLU A 201 14.16 -16.84 2.46
N GLY A 202 13.06 -16.15 2.76
CA GLY A 202 13.06 -14.70 3.05
C GLY A 202 12.83 -14.29 4.51
N LYS A 203 13.45 -14.99 5.48
CA LYS A 203 13.24 -14.72 6.91
C LYS A 203 14.18 -13.61 7.40
N VAL A 204 13.62 -12.50 7.90
CA VAL A 204 14.38 -11.34 8.42
C VAL A 204 14.12 -11.15 9.90
N ASN A 205 15.20 -11.02 10.70
CA ASN A 205 15.09 -10.76 12.14
C ASN A 205 14.76 -9.28 12.40
N VAL A 206 13.83 -9.00 13.32
CA VAL A 206 13.49 -7.63 13.75
C VAL A 206 14.71 -6.85 14.25
N GLU A 207 15.69 -7.50 14.88
CA GLU A 207 16.94 -6.84 15.33
C GLU A 207 17.84 -6.38 14.17
N CYS A 208 17.69 -6.98 12.99
CA CYS A 208 18.51 -6.64 11.82
C CYS A 208 17.84 -5.61 10.91
N MET A 209 16.66 -5.10 11.28
CA MET A 209 15.93 -4.14 10.46
C MET A 209 16.57 -2.76 10.51
N ASP A 210 16.76 -2.15 9.34
CA ASP A 210 17.23 -0.77 9.23
C ASP A 210 16.04 0.20 9.38
N LEU A 211 15.97 0.88 10.53
CA LEU A 211 14.91 1.86 10.83
C LEU A 211 15.10 3.19 10.08
N THR A 212 16.28 3.43 9.49
CA THR A 212 16.53 4.65 8.71
C THR A 212 15.92 4.58 7.31
N ARG A 213 15.70 3.35 6.81
CA ARG A 213 15.02 3.05 5.54
C ARG A 213 13.52 2.93 5.79
N LYS A 214 12.76 3.98 5.50
CA LYS A 214 11.32 4.03 5.77
C LYS A 214 10.54 4.39 4.51
N LEU A 215 9.47 3.64 4.24
CA LEU A 215 8.48 4.01 3.23
C LEU A 215 7.33 4.74 3.92
N LEU A 216 7.47 6.06 4.05
CA LEU A 216 6.42 6.89 4.66
C LEU A 216 5.32 7.22 3.66
N HIS A 217 5.68 7.49 2.41
CA HIS A 217 4.77 7.94 1.38
C HIS A 217 4.59 6.89 0.27
N LEU A 218 3.35 6.73 -0.17
CA LEU A 218 3.00 5.82 -1.25
C LEU A 218 1.73 6.28 -1.96
N SER A 219 1.56 5.85 -3.20
CA SER A 219 0.37 6.13 -4.00
C SER A 219 0.01 4.92 -4.84
N TRP A 220 -1.23 4.45 -4.72
CA TRP A 220 -1.79 3.47 -5.64
C TRP A 220 -2.59 4.22 -6.70
N HIS A 221 -2.30 3.96 -7.98
CA HIS A 221 -3.09 4.54 -9.06
C HIS A 221 -4.56 4.13 -8.93
N THR A 222 -5.50 5.04 -9.21
CA THR A 222 -6.93 4.84 -8.94
C THR A 222 -7.63 3.92 -9.96
N ARG A 223 -6.98 3.62 -11.08
CA ARG A 223 -7.57 2.84 -12.19
C ARG A 223 -6.73 1.67 -12.65
N GLU A 224 -5.44 1.70 -12.36
CA GLU A 224 -4.46 0.72 -12.82
C GLU A 224 -3.78 0.15 -11.59
N ASN A 225 -3.29 -1.07 -11.71
CA ASN A 225 -2.63 -1.71 -10.58
C ASN A 225 -1.15 -1.28 -10.49
N THR A 226 -0.91 0.02 -10.52
CA THR A 226 0.43 0.60 -10.46
C THR A 226 0.60 1.31 -9.12
N LEU A 227 1.67 0.97 -8.42
CA LEU A 227 2.03 1.45 -7.10
C LEU A 227 3.31 2.28 -7.19
N ALA A 228 3.26 3.50 -6.65
CA ALA A 228 4.41 4.36 -6.47
C ALA A 228 4.83 4.35 -4.99
N LEU A 229 6.09 4.02 -4.72
CA LEU A 229 6.65 3.98 -3.37
C LEU A 229 7.83 4.95 -3.26
N ALA A 230 7.78 5.87 -2.31
CA ALA A 230 8.87 6.79 -2.05
C ALA A 230 9.76 6.27 -0.91
N GLY A 231 10.97 5.83 -1.26
CA GLY A 231 12.05 5.61 -0.29
C GLY A 231 12.80 6.89 0.03
N THR A 232 13.79 6.80 0.92
CA THR A 232 14.57 7.96 1.37
C THR A 232 15.24 8.74 0.24
N SER A 233 15.69 8.06 -0.82
CA SER A 233 16.39 8.67 -1.96
C SER A 233 15.83 8.28 -3.32
N ASN A 234 14.92 7.31 -3.37
CA ASN A 234 14.50 6.63 -4.60
C ASN A 234 12.97 6.63 -4.70
N LEU A 235 12.46 6.75 -5.92
CA LEU A 235 11.06 6.50 -6.24
C LEU A 235 10.96 5.18 -6.99
N TYR A 236 10.18 4.25 -6.48
CA TYR A 236 9.92 2.95 -7.11
C TYR A 236 8.53 2.97 -7.75
N LEU A 237 8.43 2.48 -8.98
CA LEU A 237 7.17 2.26 -9.69
C LEU A 237 7.02 0.77 -9.94
N LEU A 238 5.89 0.20 -9.52
CA LEU A 238 5.64 -1.24 -9.51
C LEU A 238 4.25 -1.50 -10.09
N ASP A 239 4.15 -2.47 -11.00
CA ASP A 239 2.85 -3.01 -11.39
C ASP A 239 2.53 -4.22 -10.50
N TYR A 240 1.51 -4.09 -9.67
CA TYR A 240 1.10 -5.08 -8.69
C TYR A 240 -0.10 -5.90 -9.17
N TYR A 241 0.14 -7.12 -9.63
CA TYR A 241 -0.93 -8.05 -9.97
C TYR A 241 -1.04 -9.13 -8.90
N PRO A 242 -2.15 -9.20 -8.13
CA PRO A 242 -2.35 -10.29 -7.21
C PRO A 242 -2.50 -11.60 -8.00
N ASP A 243 -1.71 -12.61 -7.65
CA ASP A 243 -1.72 -13.92 -8.29
C ASP A 243 -2.99 -14.69 -7.92
N ASN A 244 -4.12 -14.33 -8.55
CA ASN A 244 -5.30 -15.18 -8.79
C ASN A 244 -6.35 -14.45 -9.64
N ARG A 245 -6.01 -14.22 -10.91
CA ARG A 245 -6.92 -14.65 -11.97
C ARG A 245 -6.13 -15.65 -12.77
N GLN A 246 -6.52 -16.92 -12.72
CA GLN A 246 -6.11 -17.88 -13.74
C GLN A 246 -6.33 -17.19 -15.09
N LEU A 247 -5.24 -16.78 -15.73
CA LEU A 247 -5.24 -16.55 -17.16
C LEU A 247 -5.61 -17.90 -17.75
N SER A 248 -6.90 -18.06 -18.04
CA SER A 248 -7.32 -18.99 -19.08
C SER A 248 -6.72 -18.45 -20.37
N ASP A 249 -5.68 -19.16 -20.81
CA ASP A 249 -5.06 -19.23 -22.14
C ASP A 249 -5.37 -18.13 -23.17
N ASN A 250 -4.30 -17.53 -23.72
CA ASN A 250 -4.11 -17.46 -25.18
C ASN A 250 -2.66 -17.06 -25.54
N PRO A 251 -1.87 -17.91 -26.21
CA PRO A 251 -0.48 -17.61 -26.60
C PRO A 251 -0.38 -16.74 -27.88
N ILE A 252 -1.33 -15.83 -28.12
CA ILE A 252 -1.42 -15.08 -29.38
C ILE A 252 -0.97 -13.61 -29.25
N GLU A 253 -0.90 -13.04 -28.05
CA GLU A 253 -0.50 -11.63 -27.88
C GLU A 253 1.01 -11.40 -27.70
N SER A 254 1.82 -12.45 -27.50
CA SER A 254 3.28 -12.32 -27.35
C SER A 254 4.03 -12.06 -28.67
N GLN A 255 3.35 -12.05 -29.83
CA GLN A 255 4.00 -11.78 -31.13
C GLN A 255 3.86 -10.34 -31.63
N ARG A 256 3.09 -9.48 -30.96
CA ARG A 256 2.88 -8.10 -31.44
C ARG A 256 3.91 -7.08 -30.95
N THR A 257 4.65 -7.37 -29.89
CA THR A 257 5.63 -6.44 -29.32
C THR A 257 7.06 -6.61 -29.86
N ASP A 258 7.35 -7.73 -30.53
CA ASP A 258 8.71 -8.00 -31.06
C ASP A 258 8.99 -7.38 -32.44
N HIS A 259 7.97 -6.79 -33.10
CA HIS A 259 8.13 -6.20 -34.44
C HIS A 259 8.38 -4.68 -34.47
N LEU A 260 8.54 -4.01 -33.33
CA LEU A 260 8.75 -2.55 -33.26
C LEU A 260 10.14 -2.10 -32.77
N MET A 261 11.08 -3.02 -32.51
CA MET A 261 12.42 -2.68 -32.01
C MET A 261 13.61 -3.17 -32.87
N ASN A 262 13.38 -3.58 -34.13
CA ASN A 262 14.48 -3.86 -35.07
C ASN A 262 14.30 -3.03 -36.36
N GLY A 263 14.72 -1.77 -36.31
CA GLY A 263 14.77 -0.87 -37.47
C GLY A 263 16.03 -0.01 -37.46
N GLY A 264 16.97 -0.32 -38.35
CA GLY A 264 18.22 0.43 -38.64
C GLY A 264 19.44 -0.24 -38.02
N VAL A 265 20.47 -0.69 -38.74
CA VAL A 265 21.17 -0.06 -39.87
C VAL A 265 21.71 -1.16 -40.78
N ASN A 266 21.31 -1.18 -42.06
CA ASN A 266 22.04 -1.89 -43.10
C ASN A 266 22.57 -0.86 -44.09
N ASP A 267 23.88 -0.70 -44.08
CA ASP A 267 24.62 0.14 -44.99
C ASP A 267 24.69 -0.51 -46.37
N SER A 268 24.17 0.23 -47.34
CA SER A 268 24.66 0.40 -48.71
C SER A 268 25.52 -0.70 -49.37
N SER A 269 25.04 -1.29 -50.48
CA SER A 269 25.55 -0.98 -51.83
C SER A 269 25.02 -1.90 -52.95
N ASN A 270 24.69 -1.26 -54.07
CA ASN A 270 24.68 -1.76 -55.46
C ASN A 270 23.61 -2.78 -55.88
N HIS A 271 22.59 -2.31 -56.62
CA HIS A 271 22.44 -2.65 -58.04
C HIS A 271 21.45 -1.72 -58.77
N TYR A 272 22.00 -0.96 -59.72
CA TYR A 272 21.49 -0.48 -61.01
C TYR A 272 20.01 -0.09 -61.22
N PHE A 273 19.88 1.17 -61.63
CA PHE A 273 18.74 1.86 -62.23
C PHE A 273 18.16 1.21 -63.50
N ASP A 274 16.84 1.21 -63.56
CA ASP A 274 15.92 1.63 -64.63
C ASP A 274 16.45 1.81 -66.07
N ASN A 275 15.73 1.24 -67.03
CA ASN A 275 14.73 1.98 -67.85
C ASN A 275 14.29 1.14 -69.05
N ASN A 276 12.99 1.07 -69.32
CA ASN A 276 12.46 1.48 -70.62
C ASN A 276 10.92 1.42 -70.71
N ASN A 277 10.37 2.63 -70.84
CA ASN A 277 9.43 3.10 -71.86
C ASN A 277 7.98 2.61 -71.96
N ILE A 278 7.15 3.65 -71.98
CA ILE A 278 5.71 3.75 -72.16
C ILE A 278 5.35 3.73 -73.67
N THR A 279 4.18 3.15 -73.96
CA THR A 279 3.29 3.29 -75.14
C THR A 279 3.75 2.79 -76.52
N SER A 280 2.98 1.83 -77.09
CA SER A 280 1.93 2.11 -78.11
C SER A 280 1.61 0.83 -78.91
N THR A 281 0.32 0.60 -79.17
CA THR A 281 -0.18 -0.26 -80.25
C THR A 281 -1.13 0.56 -81.11
N PRO A 282 -1.11 0.39 -82.43
CA PRO A 282 -2.35 0.49 -83.19
C PRO A 282 -2.57 -0.73 -84.10
N SER A 283 -3.87 -1.08 -84.29
CA SER A 283 -4.50 -1.78 -85.45
C SER A 283 -3.71 -2.92 -86.13
N ASN A 284 -4.20 -4.15 -86.24
CA ASN A 284 -5.50 -4.63 -86.72
C ASN A 284 -5.66 -6.10 -86.33
#